data_AF-A0A0Q5SML6-F1
#
_entry.id   AF-A0A0Q5SML6-F1
#
_cell.length_a   1.000
_cell.length_b   1.000
_cell.length_c   1.000
_cell.angle_alpha   90.00
_cell.angle_beta   90.00
_cell.angle_gamma   90.00
#
_symmetry.space_group_name_H-M   'P 1'
#
loop_
_entity.id
_entity.type
_entity.pdbx_description
1 polymer ?
#
loop_
_entity_poly.entity_id
_entity_poly.type
_entity_poly.pdbx_seq_one_letter_code
_entity_poly.pdbx_strand_id
1 'polypeptide(L)'
;MNTLKTSLSDEALVKQNEIIRDFFATDHVSEMVESMHYMVESFLFSSDLENVTSEMRVHIVNQLRVATMLTKLDTTCKCVV
;
A
#
# COMPACT_ATOMS: atom_id res chain seq x y z
N MET A 1 34.89 11.03 11.04
CA MET A 1 34.59 10.00 10.03
C MET A 1 33.08 9.72 10.01
N ASN A 2 32.26 10.78 10.04
CA ASN A 2 30.85 10.70 10.45
C ASN A 2 29.95 11.28 9.35
N THR A 3 30.44 12.28 8.60
CA THR A 3 29.78 12.93 7.48
C THR A 3 29.58 12.02 6.27
N LEU A 4 30.46 11.04 6.06
CA LEU A 4 30.37 10.07 4.96
C LEU A 4 29.28 9.00 5.20
N LYS A 5 28.97 8.69 6.46
CA LYS A 5 27.92 7.72 6.80
C LYS A 5 26.52 8.32 6.67
N THR A 6 26.36 9.60 6.97
CA THR A 6 25.10 10.34 6.79
C THR A 6 24.80 10.55 5.31
N SER A 7 25.80 10.90 4.48
CA SER A 7 25.58 11.04 3.03
C SER A 7 25.17 9.73 2.35
N LEU A 8 25.75 8.60 2.78
CA LEU A 8 25.37 7.26 2.30
C LEU A 8 23.96 6.85 2.74
N SER A 9 23.51 7.25 3.93
CA SER A 9 22.13 6.99 4.38
C SER A 9 21.12 7.87 3.65
N ASP A 10 21.49 9.11 3.36
CA ASP A 10 20.64 10.06 2.64
C ASP A 10 20.51 9.65 1.17
N GLU A 11 21.60 9.22 0.52
CA GLU A 11 21.57 8.65 -0.84
C GLU A 11 20.75 7.35 -0.90
N ALA A 12 20.83 6.49 0.12
CA ALA A 12 20.01 5.28 0.19
C ALA A 12 18.51 5.60 0.37
N LEU A 13 18.18 6.61 1.19
CA LEU A 13 16.81 7.09 1.38
C LEU A 13 16.26 7.77 0.12
N VAL A 14 17.06 8.56 -0.58
CA VAL A 14 16.68 9.18 -1.86
C VAL A 14 16.39 8.09 -2.89
N LYS A 15 17.28 7.10 -3.02
CA LYS A 15 17.09 5.99 -3.95
C LYS A 15 15.87 5.13 -3.61
N GLN A 16 15.59 4.92 -2.32
CA GLN A 16 14.37 4.25 -1.89
C GLN A 16 13.12 5.04 -2.27
N ASN A 17 13.12 6.36 -2.05
CA ASN A 17 12.01 7.22 -2.45
C ASN A 17 11.81 7.27 -3.96
N GLU A 18 12.88 7.24 -4.75
CA GLU A 18 12.80 7.15 -6.22
C GLU A 18 12.18 5.83 -6.66
N ILE A 19 12.60 4.69 -6.07
CA ILE A 19 12.01 3.38 -6.36
C ILE A 19 10.52 3.36 -5.99
N ILE A 20 10.15 3.89 -4.83
CA ILE A 20 8.76 3.97 -4.38
C ILE A 20 7.94 4.86 -5.33
N ARG A 21 8.49 6.01 -5.72
CA ARG A 21 7.84 6.92 -6.67
C ARG A 21 7.65 6.26 -8.03
N ASP A 22 8.68 5.62 -8.56
CA ASP A 22 8.64 5.02 -9.89
C ASP A 22 7.73 3.78 -9.92
N PHE A 23 7.69 3.02 -8.81
CA PHE A 23 6.72 1.96 -8.58
C PHE A 23 5.28 2.50 -8.59
N PHE A 24 5.01 3.61 -7.90
CA PHE A 24 3.69 4.25 -7.86
C PHE A 24 3.36 5.14 -9.07
N ALA A 25 4.33 5.41 -9.94
CA ALA A 25 4.10 6.12 -11.20
C ALA A 25 3.62 5.19 -12.33
N THR A 26 3.81 3.87 -12.16
CA THR A 26 3.52 2.87 -13.19
C THR A 26 2.06 2.40 -13.12
N ASP A 27 1.48 2.33 -11.92
CA ASP A 27 0.14 1.79 -11.68
C ASP A 27 -0.85 2.92 -11.32
N HIS A 28 -2.08 2.84 -11.84
CA HIS A 28 -3.13 3.76 -11.42
C HIS A 28 -3.42 3.60 -9.91
N VAL A 29 -3.86 4.67 -9.24
CA VAL A 29 -4.18 4.65 -7.79
C VAL A 29 -5.10 3.48 -7.40
N SER A 30 -6.00 3.06 -8.29
CA SER A 30 -6.83 1.87 -8.11
C SER A 30 -6.04 0.55 -8.05
N GLU A 31 -5.02 0.39 -8.90
CA GLU A 31 -4.16 -0.80 -8.97
C GLU A 31 -3.19 -0.85 -7.78
N MET A 32 -2.72 0.31 -7.31
CA MET A 32 -1.95 0.42 -6.08
C MET A 32 -2.75 -0.05 -4.86
N VAL A 33 -4.00 0.41 -4.76
CA VAL A 33 -4.89 0.05 -3.65
C VAL A 33 -5.26 -1.43 -3.71
N GLU A 34 -5.45 -2.00 -4.91
CA GLU A 34 -5.63 -3.45 -5.09
C GLU A 34 -4.40 -4.25 -4.67
N SER A 35 -3.20 -3.82 -5.04
CA SER A 35 -1.95 -4.47 -4.66
C SER A 35 -1.75 -4.45 -3.14
N MET A 36 -2.06 -3.31 -2.50
CA MET A 36 -2.05 -3.19 -1.04
C MET A 36 -3.11 -4.09 -0.38
N HIS A 37 -4.31 -4.15 -0.96
CA HIS A 37 -5.38 -5.04 -0.51
C HIS A 37 -4.92 -6.50 -0.51
N TYR A 38 -4.28 -6.95 -1.60
CA TYR A 38 -3.77 -8.31 -1.73
C TYR A 38 -2.67 -8.64 -0.73
N MET A 39 -1.73 -7.71 -0.48
CA MET A 39 -0.67 -7.88 0.52
C MET A 39 -1.25 -8.01 1.93
N VAL A 40 -2.22 -7.16 2.28
CA VAL A 40 -2.84 -7.18 3.61
C VAL A 40 -3.71 -8.43 3.78
N GLU A 41 -4.47 -8.86 2.78
CA GLU A 41 -5.18 -10.14 2.80
C GLU A 41 -4.20 -11.30 3.02
N SER A 42 -3.11 -11.35 2.25
CA SER A 42 -2.10 -12.41 2.36
C SER A 42 -1.47 -12.46 3.75
N PHE A 43 -1.18 -11.30 4.35
CA PHE A 43 -0.66 -11.20 5.71
C PHE A 43 -1.69 -11.62 6.76
N LEU A 44 -2.95 -11.19 6.61
CA LEU A 44 -4.04 -11.54 7.53
C LEU A 44 -4.30 -13.05 7.54
N PHE A 45 -4.16 -13.73 6.41
CA PHE A 45 -4.34 -15.18 6.30
C PHE A 45 -3.03 -15.98 6.46
N SER A 46 -1.92 -15.34 6.83
CA SER A 46 -0.68 -16.03 7.16
C SER A 46 -0.77 -16.75 8.51
N SER A 47 0.02 -17.82 8.67
CA SER A 47 0.10 -18.60 9.91
C SER A 47 0.77 -17.85 11.07
N ASP A 48 1.47 -16.75 10.76
CA ASP A 48 2.36 -16.08 11.69
C ASP A 48 1.67 -14.92 12.43
N LEU A 49 0.38 -14.70 12.16
CA LEU A 49 -0.39 -13.61 12.73
C LEU A 49 -1.07 -14.02 14.04
N GLU A 50 -0.36 -13.80 15.14
CA GLU A 50 -0.90 -13.96 16.49
C GLU A 50 -1.78 -12.76 16.91
N ASN A 51 -2.69 -12.97 17.86
CA ASN A 51 -3.56 -11.94 18.46
C ASN A 51 -4.62 -11.30 17.54
N VAL A 52 -4.89 -11.86 16.36
CA VAL A 52 -6.01 -11.45 15.50
C VAL A 52 -7.00 -12.61 15.40
N THR A 53 -8.24 -12.36 15.85
CA THR A 53 -9.32 -13.36 15.72
C THR A 53 -9.76 -13.49 14.26
N SER A 54 -10.40 -14.61 13.92
CA SER A 54 -10.95 -14.81 12.58
C SER A 54 -11.96 -13.72 12.19
N GLU A 55 -12.76 -13.25 13.16
CA GLU A 55 -13.74 -12.19 12.96
C GLU A 55 -13.07 -10.84 12.66
N MET A 56 -11.98 -10.50 13.36
CA MET A 56 -11.19 -9.29 13.08
C MET A 56 -10.56 -9.34 11.69
N ARG A 57 -10.08 -10.51 11.24
CA ARG A 57 -9.55 -10.67 9.87
C ARG A 57 -10.61 -10.35 8.82
N VAL A 58 -11.80 -10.94 8.96
CA VAL A 58 -12.92 -10.68 8.04
C VAL A 58 -13.32 -9.20 8.04
N HIS A 59 -13.35 -8.56 9.22
CA HIS A 59 -13.68 -7.16 9.34
C HIS A 59 -12.67 -6.27 8.60
N ILE A 60 -11.37 -6.48 8.81
CA ILE A 60 -10.30 -5.71 8.16
C ILE A 60 -10.38 -5.88 6.64
N VAL A 61 -10.54 -7.11 6.15
CA VAL A 61 -10.69 -7.38 4.72
C VAL A 61 -11.88 -6.63 4.12
N ASN A 62 -13.02 -6.63 4.81
CA ASN A 62 -14.20 -5.91 4.34
C ASN A 62 -13.98 -4.39 4.28
N GLN A 63 -13.29 -3.80 5.26
CA GLN A 63 -12.93 -2.37 5.23
C GLN A 63 -12.02 -2.04 4.05
N LEU A 64 -11.05 -2.90 3.74
CA LEU A 64 -10.16 -2.71 2.60
C LEU A 64 -10.89 -2.82 1.26
N ARG A 65 -11.89 -3.71 1.14
CA ARG A 65 -12.75 -3.77 -0.05
C ARG A 65 -13.56 -2.50 -0.25
N VAL A 66 -14.08 -1.91 0.82
CA VAL A 66 -14.79 -0.63 0.77
C VAL A 66 -13.85 0.50 0.35
N ALA A 67 -12.65 0.56 0.91
CA ALA A 67 -11.63 1.55 0.51
C ALA A 67 -11.27 1.42 -0.98
N THR A 68 -11.07 0.19 -1.47
CA THR A 68 -10.82 -0.11 -2.89
C THR A 68 -12.00 0.28 -3.78
N MET A 69 -13.22 0.08 -3.32
CA MET A 69 -14.42 0.50 -4.05
C MET A 69 -14.50 2.02 -4.14
N LEU A 70 -14.21 2.76 -3.06
CA LEU A 70 -14.20 4.23 -3.05
C LEU A 70 -13.16 4.80 -4.02
N THR A 71 -11.95 4.23 -4.05
CA THR A 71 -10.88 4.71 -4.94
C THR A 71 -11.18 4.43 -6.42
N LYS A 72 -11.92 3.36 -6.72
CA LYS A 72 -12.44 3.09 -8.07
C LYS A 72 -13.63 3.96 -8.46
N LEU A 73 -14.45 4.38 -7.50
CA LEU A 73 -15.57 5.29 -7.75
C LEU A 73 -15.06 6.71 -8.09
N ASP A 74 -14.00 7.17 -7.45
CA ASP A 74 -13.33 8.44 -7.78
C ASP A 74 -12.80 8.46 -9.23
N THR A 75 -12.29 7.32 -9.73
CA THR A 75 -11.85 7.22 -11.13
C THR A 75 -12.99 7.09 -12.14
N THR A 76 -14.16 6.57 -11.73
CA THR A 76 -15.36 6.50 -12.61
C THR A 76 -16.16 7.80 -12.64
N CYS A 77 -16.08 8.62 -11.59
CA CYS A 77 -16.72 9.93 -11.52
C CYS A 77 -15.86 11.03 -12.19
N LYS A 78 -15.43 10.80 -13.44
CA LYS A 78 -14.83 11.85 -14.30
C LYS A 78 -15.77 12.34 -15.41
N CYS A 79 -17.06 12.03 -15.30
CA CYS A 79 -18.10 12.66 -16.10
C CYS A 79 -19.05 13.38 -15.13
N VAL A 80 -19.35 14.65 -15.43
CA VAL A 80 -20.11 15.63 -14.61
C VAL A 80 -19.20 16.23 -13.51
N VAL A 81 -18.47 17.33 -13.73
CA VAL A 81 -18.84 18.67 -14.23
C VAL A 81 -17.64 19.32 -14.91
#